data_AF-A0A259M8M6-F1
#
_entry.id   AF-A0A259M8M6-F1
#
_cell.length_a   1.000
_cell.length_b   1.000
_cell.length_c   1.000
_cell.angle_alpha   90.00
_cell.angle_beta   90.00
_cell.angle_gamma   90.00
#
_symmetry.space_group_name_H-M   'P 1'
#
loop_
_entity.id
_entity.type
_entity.pdbx_description
1 polymer ?
#
loop_
_entity_poly.entity_id
_entity_poly.type
_entity_poly.pdbx_seq_one_letter_code
_entity_poly.pdbx_strand_id
1 'polypeptide(L)'
;GMTTIWIAHTTFCSAYVAVVVSSRLRELDMSIEEAAMDLGARPWKVFFLITVPMIAPSLAAGAMMSFALSLDDLVLASFVSGPGSTTLPMEIFSAVRLGVKPEINAVASLILLAVSFATFLAWFFAHRAEEKRKKAMQQAMDETTNPSWK
;
A
#
# COMPACT_ATOMS: atom_id res chain seq x y z
N GLY A 1 -1.12 6.51 26.12
CA GLY A 1 -0.11 5.44 26.34
C GLY A 1 0.09 4.65 25.06
N MET A 2 0.98 3.64 25.02
CA MET A 2 1.25 2.89 23.78
C MET A 2 0.00 2.23 23.18
N THR A 3 -0.90 1.72 24.00
CA THR A 3 -2.15 1.10 23.55
C THR A 3 -3.12 2.09 22.89
N THR A 4 -3.20 3.32 23.40
CA THR A 4 -4.06 4.37 22.82
C THR A 4 -3.52 4.84 21.48
N ILE A 5 -2.18 4.91 21.33
CA ILE A 5 -1.51 5.15 20.05
C ILE A 5 -1.86 4.04 19.06
N TRP A 6 -1.72 2.77 19.46
CA TRP A 6 -2.03 1.63 18.59
C TRP A 6 -3.48 1.61 18.09
N ILE A 7 -4.44 1.84 18.98
CA ILE A 7 -5.86 1.86 18.63
C ILE A 7 -6.14 3.03 17.68
N ALA A 8 -5.71 4.24 18.02
CA ALA A 8 -5.92 5.41 17.19
C ALA A 8 -5.29 5.24 15.79
N HIS A 9 -4.05 4.75 15.75
CA HIS A 9 -3.31 4.54 14.52
C HIS A 9 -3.96 3.47 13.62
N THR A 10 -4.38 2.36 14.21
CA THR A 10 -5.04 1.27 13.47
C THR A 10 -6.40 1.71 12.92
N THR A 11 -7.21 2.41 13.73
CA THR A 11 -8.50 2.96 13.29
C THR A 11 -8.31 3.96 12.15
N PHE A 12 -7.34 4.86 12.27
CA PHE A 12 -7.03 5.82 11.21
C PHE A 12 -6.59 5.13 9.92
N CYS A 13 -5.58 4.25 9.98
CA CYS A 13 -5.07 3.54 8.81
C CYS A 13 -6.14 2.67 8.13
N SER A 14 -6.97 1.97 8.92
CA SER A 14 -8.03 1.12 8.36
C SER A 14 -9.07 1.92 7.56
N ALA A 15 -9.38 3.17 7.96
CA ALA A 15 -10.29 4.02 7.19
C ALA A 15 -9.72 4.35 5.79
N TYR A 16 -8.43 4.70 5.69
CA TYR A 16 -7.80 4.95 4.39
C TYR A 16 -7.72 3.70 3.53
N VAL A 17 -7.29 2.58 4.12
CA VAL A 17 -7.23 1.29 3.41
C VAL A 17 -8.61 0.88 2.93
N ALA A 18 -9.65 1.07 3.73
CA ALA A 18 -11.03 0.78 3.35
C ALA A 18 -11.47 1.60 2.13
N VAL A 19 -11.12 2.90 2.06
CA VAL A 19 -11.42 3.72 0.88
C VAL A 19 -10.71 3.16 -0.36
N VAL A 20 -9.43 2.84 -0.27
CA VAL A 20 -8.66 2.26 -1.39
C VAL A 20 -9.26 0.93 -1.85
N VAL A 21 -9.54 0.01 -0.93
CA VAL A 21 -10.11 -1.30 -1.26
C VAL A 21 -11.55 -1.18 -1.79
N SER A 22 -12.35 -0.26 -1.25
CA SER A 22 -13.73 -0.05 -1.70
C SER A 22 -13.82 0.41 -3.16
N SER A 23 -12.85 1.22 -3.60
CA SER A 23 -12.77 1.64 -5.01
C SER A 23 -12.59 0.45 -5.93
N ARG A 24 -11.70 -0.49 -5.56
CA ARG A 24 -11.48 -1.71 -6.34
C ARG A 24 -12.69 -2.62 -6.34
N LEU A 25 -13.32 -2.82 -5.17
CA LEU A 25 -14.50 -3.69 -5.06
C LEU A 25 -15.65 -3.21 -5.96
N ARG A 26 -15.82 -1.89 -6.14
CA ARG A 26 -16.84 -1.31 -7.04
C ARG A 26 -16.55 -1.54 -8.53
N GLU A 27 -15.31 -1.77 -8.90
CA GLU A 27 -14.90 -2.06 -10.28
C GLU A 27 -14.98 -3.55 -10.63
N LEU A 28 -15.15 -4.43 -9.63
CA LEU A 28 -15.24 -5.87 -9.87
C LEU A 28 -16.62 -6.25 -10.41
N ASP A 29 -16.61 -7.10 -11.43
CA ASP A 29 -17.82 -7.75 -11.91
C ASP A 29 -18.18 -8.93 -11.00
N MET A 30 -19.35 -8.85 -10.38
CA MET A 30 -19.86 -9.89 -9.48
C MET A 30 -20.23 -11.18 -10.22
N SER A 31 -20.34 -11.15 -11.55
CA SER A 31 -20.73 -12.31 -12.38
C SER A 31 -19.82 -13.54 -12.16
N ILE A 32 -18.53 -13.34 -11.91
CA ILE A 32 -17.58 -14.42 -11.67
C ILE A 32 -17.81 -15.08 -10.30
N GLU A 33 -18.18 -14.29 -9.29
CA GLU A 33 -18.49 -14.80 -7.95
C GLU A 33 -19.84 -15.54 -7.94
N GLU A 34 -20.84 -15.00 -8.64
CA GLU A 34 -22.15 -15.63 -8.83
C GLU A 34 -22.03 -16.96 -9.57
N ALA A 35 -21.29 -17.00 -10.69
CA ALA A 35 -21.05 -18.23 -11.44
C ALA A 35 -20.33 -19.31 -10.61
N ALA A 36 -19.38 -18.91 -9.75
CA ALA A 36 -18.72 -19.84 -8.85
C ALA A 36 -19.69 -20.41 -7.79
N MET A 37 -20.60 -19.59 -7.26
CA MET A 37 -21.63 -20.03 -6.33
C MET A 37 -22.65 -20.96 -7.00
N ASP A 38 -23.03 -20.68 -8.25
CA ASP A 38 -23.93 -21.53 -9.05
C ASP A 38 -23.33 -22.92 -9.32
N LEU A 39 -22.01 -23.01 -9.48
CA LEU A 39 -21.26 -24.27 -9.58
C LEU A 39 -21.09 -24.99 -8.23
N GLY A 40 -21.67 -24.47 -7.14
CA GLY A 40 -21.68 -25.07 -5.81
C GLY A 40 -20.53 -24.63 -4.90
N ALA A 41 -19.78 -23.58 -5.26
CA ALA A 41 -18.77 -23.03 -4.35
C ALA A 41 -19.43 -22.31 -3.16
N ARG A 42 -18.93 -22.57 -1.95
CA ARG A 42 -19.40 -21.87 -0.74
C ARG A 42 -18.87 -20.42 -0.71
N PRO A 43 -19.62 -19.44 -0.15
CA PRO A 43 -19.22 -18.03 -0.13
C PRO A 43 -17.82 -17.76 0.43
N TRP A 44 -17.43 -18.43 1.53
CA TRP A 44 -16.09 -18.29 2.09
C TRP A 44 -14.99 -18.78 1.14
N LYS A 45 -15.26 -19.82 0.35
CA LYS A 45 -14.32 -20.33 -0.66
C LYS A 45 -14.19 -19.35 -1.82
N VAL A 46 -15.30 -18.80 -2.30
CA VAL A 46 -15.33 -17.76 -3.34
C VAL A 46 -14.54 -16.53 -2.88
N PHE A 47 -14.75 -16.08 -1.64
CA PHE A 47 -14.02 -14.94 -1.09
C PHE A 47 -12.49 -15.14 -1.14
N PHE A 48 -11.96 -16.24 -0.60
CA PHE A 48 -10.51 -16.45 -0.54
C PHE A 48 -9.88 -16.85 -1.89
N LEU A 49 -10.60 -17.55 -2.77
CA LEU A 49 -10.05 -18.02 -4.04
C LEU A 49 -10.26 -17.04 -5.20
N ILE A 50 -11.29 -16.20 -5.13
CA ILE A 50 -11.70 -15.31 -6.24
C ILE A 50 -11.58 -13.86 -5.79
N THR A 51 -12.37 -13.43 -4.80
CA THR A 51 -12.43 -12.01 -4.39
C THR A 51 -11.07 -11.50 -3.90
N VAL A 52 -10.43 -12.18 -2.95
CA VAL A 52 -9.16 -11.76 -2.33
C VAL A 52 -8.03 -11.61 -3.38
N PRO A 53 -7.77 -12.60 -4.27
CA PRO A 53 -6.80 -12.44 -5.35
C PRO A 53 -7.13 -11.29 -6.30
N MET A 54 -8.41 -11.05 -6.60
CA MET A 54 -8.83 -9.94 -7.47
C MET A 54 -8.60 -8.56 -6.85
N ILE A 55 -8.77 -8.42 -5.53
CA ILE A 55 -8.47 -7.18 -4.79
C ILE A 55 -7.04 -7.11 -4.25
N ALA A 56 -6.22 -8.15 -4.44
CA ALA A 56 -4.85 -8.22 -3.92
C ALA A 56 -3.96 -7.02 -4.33
N PRO A 57 -4.02 -6.50 -5.58
CA PRO A 57 -3.25 -5.31 -5.96
C PRO A 57 -3.62 -4.07 -5.13
N SER A 58 -4.91 -3.87 -4.87
CA SER A 58 -5.43 -2.78 -4.03
C SER A 58 -5.17 -2.99 -2.54
N LEU A 59 -5.14 -4.24 -2.05
CA LEU A 59 -4.67 -4.55 -0.70
C LEU A 59 -3.20 -4.19 -0.54
N ALA A 60 -2.36 -4.51 -1.53
CA ALA A 60 -0.94 -4.13 -1.52
C ALA A 60 -0.77 -2.60 -1.56
N ALA A 61 -1.52 -1.90 -2.40
CA ALA A 61 -1.52 -0.44 -2.45
C ALA A 61 -1.98 0.18 -1.11
N GLY A 62 -3.04 -0.34 -0.50
CA GLY A 62 -3.51 0.07 0.82
C GLY A 62 -2.47 -0.18 1.91
N ALA A 63 -1.78 -1.33 1.89
CA ALA A 63 -0.72 -1.65 2.83
C ALA A 63 0.49 -0.70 2.71
N MET A 64 0.87 -0.34 1.49
CA MET A 64 1.92 0.67 1.27
C MET A 64 1.49 2.05 1.77
N MET A 65 0.24 2.42 1.54
CA MET A 65 -0.32 3.69 2.01
C MET A 65 -0.36 3.76 3.54
N SER A 66 -0.83 2.71 4.23
CA SER A 66 -0.86 2.67 5.69
C SER A 66 0.55 2.67 6.29
N PHE A 67 1.51 1.98 5.67
CA PHE A 67 2.91 2.04 6.07
C PHE A 67 3.49 3.46 5.96
N ALA A 68 3.22 4.15 4.86
CA ALA A 68 3.64 5.54 4.67
C ALA A 68 3.01 6.47 5.72
N LEU A 69 1.71 6.31 5.99
CA LEU A 69 1.00 7.06 7.03
C LEU A 69 1.57 6.79 8.43
N SER A 70 2.11 5.60 8.68
CA SER A 70 2.76 5.25 9.96
C SER A 70 4.07 6.00 10.18
N LEU A 71 4.86 6.20 9.13
CA LEU A 71 6.12 6.95 9.23
C LEU A 71 5.91 8.45 9.47
N ASP A 72 4.78 9.00 8.99
CA ASP A 72 4.41 10.40 9.16
C ASP A 72 3.46 10.65 10.35
N ASP A 73 3.15 9.63 11.16
CA ASP A 73 2.25 9.77 12.30
C ASP A 73 2.94 10.44 13.51
N LEU A 74 3.21 11.74 13.37
CA LEU A 74 3.66 12.60 14.45
C LEU A 74 2.46 13.26 15.15
N VAL A 75 1.53 13.82 14.38
CA VAL A 75 0.45 14.67 14.90
C VAL A 75 -0.52 13.84 15.74
N LEU A 76 -1.08 12.77 15.16
CA LEU A 76 -2.05 11.93 15.85
C LEU A 76 -1.39 11.23 17.05
N ALA A 77 -0.18 10.67 16.88
CA ALA A 77 0.59 10.10 17.98
C ALA A 77 0.84 11.11 19.11
N SER A 78 1.16 12.38 18.82
CA SER A 78 1.41 13.39 19.85
C SER A 78 0.18 13.70 20.70
N PHE A 79 -1.02 13.74 20.09
CA PHE A 79 -2.27 14.04 20.81
C PHE A 79 -2.80 12.86 21.65
N VAL A 80 -2.51 11.62 21.24
CA VAL A 80 -3.00 10.41 21.91
C VAL A 80 -1.94 9.73 22.78
N SER A 81 -0.70 10.21 22.74
CA SER A 81 0.39 9.75 23.59
C SER A 81 0.11 10.04 25.07
N GLY A 82 0.62 9.15 25.94
CA GLY A 82 0.59 9.34 27.38
C GLY A 82 2.01 9.47 27.92
N PRO A 83 2.19 9.85 29.20
CA PRO A 83 3.51 9.97 29.82
C PRO A 83 4.36 8.72 29.57
N GLY A 84 5.59 8.91 29.07
CA GLY A 84 6.54 7.83 28.79
C GLY A 84 6.26 6.98 27.54
N SER A 85 5.32 7.36 26.67
CA SER A 85 5.07 6.69 25.39
C SER A 85 5.49 7.57 24.22
N THR A 86 6.74 7.45 23.78
CA THR A 86 7.26 8.17 22.62
C THR A 86 7.49 7.24 21.43
N THR A 87 7.14 7.72 20.24
CA THR A 87 7.31 7.03 18.97
C THR A 87 8.55 7.60 18.26
N LEU A 88 9.10 6.85 17.31
CA LEU A 88 10.28 7.29 16.57
C LEU A 88 10.10 8.69 15.93
N PRO A 89 8.96 9.03 15.28
CA PRO A 89 8.74 10.37 14.75
C PRO A 89 8.68 11.46 15.84
N MET A 90 8.05 11.17 16.99
CA MET A 90 7.98 12.10 18.12
C MET A 90 9.37 12.39 18.71
N GLU A 91 10.22 11.37 18.84
CA GLU A 91 11.60 11.52 19.30
C GLU A 91 12.43 12.38 18.35
N ILE A 92 12.37 12.09 17.05
CA ILE A 92 13.07 12.87 16.02
C ILE A 92 12.62 14.33 16.07
N PHE A 93 11.30 14.59 16.10
CA PHE A 93 10.75 15.93 16.15
C PHE A 93 11.13 16.69 17.43
N SER A 94 11.00 16.04 18.59
CA SER A 94 11.37 16.61 19.89
C SER A 94 12.83 17.01 19.92
N ALA A 95 13.71 16.15 19.40
CA ALA A 95 15.13 16.37 19.49
C ALA A 95 15.69 17.34 18.42
N VAL A 96 14.99 17.55 17.29
CA VAL A 96 15.22 18.73 16.44
C VAL A 96 14.89 20.03 17.17
N ARG A 97 13.81 20.04 17.97
CA ARG A 97 13.35 21.24 18.69
C ARG A 97 14.21 21.60 19.90
N LEU A 98 14.83 20.60 20.55
CA LEU A 98 15.69 20.76 21.74
C LEU A 98 17.15 21.10 21.41
N GLY A 99 17.53 21.14 20.12
CA GLY A 99 18.88 21.43 19.64
C GLY A 99 19.46 20.26 18.87
N VAL A 100 19.83 20.50 17.61
CA VAL A 100 20.24 19.47 16.64
C VAL A 100 21.55 18.80 17.09
N LYS A 101 21.46 17.59 17.64
CA LYS A 101 22.62 16.72 17.79
C LYS A 101 23.00 16.15 16.41
N PRO A 102 24.30 16.06 16.05
CA PRO A 102 24.74 15.50 14.76
C PRO A 102 24.18 14.11 14.46
N GLU A 103 23.93 13.32 15.52
CA GLU A 103 23.32 11.99 15.48
C GLU A 103 21.95 11.98 14.80
N ILE A 104 21.13 13.01 15.01
CA ILE A 104 19.76 13.08 14.45
C ILE A 104 19.81 13.38 12.97
N ASN A 105 20.73 14.26 12.55
CA ASN A 105 20.91 14.57 11.15
C ASN A 105 21.41 13.34 10.37
N ALA A 106 22.22 12.49 11.01
CA ALA A 106 22.62 11.20 10.44
C ALA A 106 21.44 10.23 10.28
N VAL A 107 20.58 10.09 11.31
CA VAL A 107 19.38 9.25 11.25
C VAL A 107 18.39 9.76 10.19
N ALA A 108 18.13 11.07 10.14
CA ALA A 108 17.26 11.69 9.15
C ALA A 108 17.80 11.48 7.72
N SER A 109 19.10 11.67 7.52
CA SER A 109 19.75 11.41 6.23
C SER A 109 19.63 9.94 5.82
N LEU A 110 19.81 9.01 6.76
CA LEU A 110 19.68 7.56 6.48
C LEU A 110 18.24 7.18 6.12
N ILE A 111 17.25 7.71 6.83
CA ILE A 111 15.83 7.50 6.52
C ILE A 111 15.51 8.05 5.13
N LEU A 112 15.94 9.27 4.82
CA LEU A 112 15.76 9.87 3.49
C LEU A 112 16.38 9.04 2.38
N LEU A 113 17.60 8.52 2.61
CA LEU A 113 18.31 7.68 1.65
C LEU A 113 17.58 6.34 1.45
N ALA A 114 17.11 5.71 2.53
CA ALA A 114 16.35 4.47 2.48
C ALA A 114 15.01 4.63 1.76
N VAL A 115 14.25 5.67 2.06
CA VAL A 115 12.97 5.97 1.40
C VAL A 115 13.20 6.27 -0.08
N SER A 116 14.18 7.12 -0.40
CA SER A 116 14.52 7.44 -1.79
C SER A 116 14.90 6.18 -2.58
N PHE A 117 15.70 5.29 -1.97
CA PHE A 117 16.09 4.03 -2.60
C PHE A 117 14.91 3.09 -2.80
N ALA A 118 14.03 2.94 -1.79
CA ALA A 118 12.83 2.12 -1.89
C ALA A 118 11.87 2.63 -2.98
N THR A 119 11.63 3.95 -3.03
CA THR A 119 10.81 4.58 -4.08
C THR A 119 11.43 4.41 -5.45
N PHE A 120 12.76 4.55 -5.58
CA PHE A 120 13.46 4.32 -6.83
C PHE A 120 13.33 2.87 -7.31
N LEU A 121 13.48 1.90 -6.42
CA LEU A 121 13.29 0.49 -6.75
C LEU A 121 11.84 0.20 -7.18
N ALA A 122 10.86 0.69 -6.42
CA ALA A 122 9.45 0.52 -6.76
C ALA A 122 9.14 1.09 -8.14
N TRP A 123 9.63 2.30 -8.44
CA TRP A 123 9.52 2.93 -9.75
C TRP A 123 10.21 2.09 -10.84
N PHE A 124 11.43 1.61 -10.60
CA PHE A 124 12.19 0.81 -11.56
C PHE A 124 11.48 -0.50 -11.91
N PHE A 125 10.92 -1.19 -10.93
CA PHE A 125 10.16 -2.42 -11.15
C PHE A 125 8.81 -2.16 -11.84
N ALA A 126 8.08 -1.13 -11.43
CA ALA A 126 6.83 -0.73 -12.06
C ALA A 126 7.04 -0.35 -13.54
N HIS A 127 8.07 0.44 -13.82
CA HIS A 127 8.40 0.85 -15.18
C HIS A 127 8.76 -0.34 -16.09
N ARG A 128 9.52 -1.32 -15.57
CA ARG A 128 9.80 -2.57 -16.30
C ARG A 128 8.55 -3.39 -16.58
N ALA A 129 7.58 -3.41 -15.67
CA ALA A 129 6.32 -4.13 -15.87
C ALA A 129 5.46 -3.47 -16.96
N GLU A 130 5.40 -2.14 -17.00
CA GLU A 130 4.69 -1.38 -18.04
C GLU A 130 5.30 -1.58 -19.43
N GLU A 131 6.63 -1.55 -19.54
CA GLU A 131 7.34 -1.79 -20.80
C GLU A 131 7.06 -3.18 -21.36
N LYS A 132 7.02 -4.21 -20.50
CA LYS A 132 6.62 -5.56 -20.93
C LYS A 132 5.16 -5.61 -21.39
N ARG A 133 4.26 -4.90 -20.69
CA ARG A 133 2.82 -4.88 -21.01
C ARG A 133 2.56 -4.18 -22.34
N LYS A 134 3.24 -3.07 -22.62
CA LYS A 134 3.18 -2.35 -23.91
C LYS A 134 3.67 -3.22 -25.07
N LYS A 135 4.79 -3.93 -24.90
CA LYS A 135 5.32 -4.85 -25.92
C LYS A 135 4.37 -6.01 -26.20
N ALA A 136 3.78 -6.61 -25.16
CA ALA A 136 2.78 -7.66 -25.32
C ALA A 136 1.50 -7.17 -26.04
N MET A 137 1.06 -5.93 -25.74
CA MET A 137 -0.08 -5.31 -26.44
C MET A 137 0.24 -4.99 -27.90
N GLN A 138 1.44 -4.49 -28.21
CA GLN A 138 1.86 -4.23 -29.59
C GLN A 138 1.94 -5.53 -30.40
N GLN A 139 2.49 -6.60 -29.83
CA GLN A 139 2.52 -7.92 -30.48
C GLN A 139 1.12 -8.47 -30.75
N ALA A 140 0.19 -8.33 -29.80
CA ALA A 140 -1.21 -8.72 -29.99
C ALA A 140 -1.94 -7.86 -31.05
N MET A 141 -1.61 -6.56 -31.15
CA MET A 141 -2.14 -5.68 -32.20
C MET A 141 -1.57 -6.00 -33.58
N ASP A 142 -0.28 -6.30 -33.67
CA ASP A 142 0.38 -6.69 -34.92
C ASP A 142 -0.12 -8.05 -35.43
N GLU A 143 -0.34 -9.03 -34.54
CA GLU A 143 -0.93 -10.33 -34.90
C GLU A 143 -2.37 -10.22 -35.41
N THR A 144 -3.16 -9.28 -34.87
CA THR A 144 -4.54 -9.03 -35.35
C THR A 144 -4.58 -8.23 -36.65
N THR A 145 -3.58 -7.37 -36.90
CA THR A 145 -3.53 -6.51 -38.09
C THR A 145 -2.86 -7.20 -39.29
N ASN A 146 -1.89 -8.10 -39.06
CA ASN A 146 -1.21 -8.87 -40.10
C ASN A 146 -1.05 -10.35 -39.69
N PRO A 147 -2.12 -11.17 -39.83
CA PRO A 147 -2.09 -12.56 -39.42
C PRO A 147 -1.08 -13.38 -40.24
N SER A 148 -0.11 -13.98 -39.55
CA SER A 148 1.00 -14.75 -40.13
C SER A 148 0.60 -16.12 -40.74
N TRP A 149 -0.69 -16.46 -40.74
CA TRP A 149 -1.23 -17.71 -41.30
C TRP A 149 -1.77 -17.58 -42.74
N LYS A 150 -1.68 -16.37 -43.33
CA LYS A 150 -1.84 -16.17 -44.78
C LYS A 150 -0.55 -16.51 -45.52
#